data_AF-A0A9L0JRS7-F1
#
_entry.id   AF-A0A9L0JRS7-F1
#
_cell.length_a   1.000
_cell.length_b   1.000
_cell.length_c   1.000
_cell.angle_alpha   90.00
_cell.angle_beta   90.00
_cell.angle_gamma   90.00
#
_symmetry.space_group_name_H-M   'P 1'
#
loop_
_entity.id
_entity.type
_entity.pdbx_description
1 polymer ?
#
loop_
_entity_poly.entity_id
_entity_poly.type
_entity_poly.pdbx_seq_one_letter_code
_entity_poly.pdbx_strand_id
1 'polypeptide(L)'
;MRFLRKRQRSWMFRYSLFLPLHELWKQYIRDLCNGLKPDTQPQLIQAKLLKADLHGAIVSVTKSKCPSYVGVTGILLQETKHVFKIITKEDRLKVIPKLNCVFTVEIDGFISYIYGSKFQLRSSERSAKKFKAKGTVDL
;
A
#
# COMPACT_ATOMS: atom_id res chain seq x y z
N MET A 1 -9.99 38.53 4.99
CA MET A 1 -10.41 37.11 4.91
C MET A 1 -9.42 36.27 5.71
N ARG A 2 -9.86 35.67 6.82
CA ARG A 2 -9.00 34.90 7.73
C ARG A 2 -8.76 33.50 7.17
N PHE A 3 -7.51 33.22 6.78
CA PHE A 3 -7.03 31.88 6.48
C PHE A 3 -7.10 31.02 7.76
N LEU A 4 -8.06 30.09 7.81
CA LEU A 4 -8.13 29.06 8.84
C LEU A 4 -6.98 28.05 8.62
N ARG A 5 -5.81 28.33 9.20
CA ARG A 5 -4.79 27.30 9.47
C ARG A 5 -5.43 26.28 10.40
N LYS A 6 -5.88 25.14 9.86
CA LYS A 6 -6.22 23.97 10.68
C LYS A 6 -4.95 23.56 11.42
N ARG A 7 -4.96 23.77 12.74
CA ARG A 7 -3.98 23.30 13.73
C ARG A 7 -3.71 21.81 13.47
N GLN A 8 -2.59 21.47 12.83
CA GLN A 8 -2.07 20.11 12.87
C GLN A 8 -1.66 19.88 14.33
N ARG A 9 -2.48 19.14 15.08
CA ARG A 9 -2.04 18.51 16.32
C ARG A 9 -0.83 17.65 15.94
N SER A 10 0.36 18.09 16.32
CA SER A 10 1.60 17.32 16.20
C SER A 10 1.52 16.13 17.16
N TRP A 11 0.77 15.10 16.77
CA TRP A 11 1.03 13.76 17.26
C TRP A 11 2.30 13.35 16.55
N MET A 12 3.40 13.27 17.30
CA MET A 12 4.71 12.90 16.76
C MET A 12 4.68 11.41 16.43
N PHE A 13 4.11 11.08 15.27
CA PHE A 13 4.03 9.71 14.76
C PHE A 13 5.43 9.26 14.38
N ARG A 14 6.06 8.47 15.24
CA ARG A 14 7.35 7.86 14.97
C ARG A 14 7.15 6.57 14.18
N TYR A 15 7.93 6.37 13.14
CA TYR A 15 7.95 5.18 12.30
C TYR A 15 8.10 3.89 13.13
N SER A 16 8.96 3.93 14.15
CA SER A 16 9.24 2.79 15.03
C SER A 16 8.00 2.26 15.76
N LEU A 17 7.03 3.11 16.07
CA LEU A 17 5.78 2.71 16.73
C LEU A 17 4.88 1.85 15.83
N PHE A 18 5.10 1.90 14.51
CA PHE A 18 4.33 1.14 13.53
C PHE A 18 5.04 -0.13 13.06
N LEU A 19 6.26 -0.41 13.54
CA LEU A 19 6.95 -1.68 13.25
C LEU A 19 6.16 -2.91 13.73
N PRO A 20 5.53 -2.91 14.93
CA PRO A 20 4.69 -4.05 15.34
C PRO A 20 3.50 -4.29 14.40
N LEU A 21 2.93 -3.22 13.84
CA LEU A 21 1.86 -3.32 12.84
C LEU A 21 2.36 -4.02 11.57
N HIS A 22 3.58 -3.71 11.14
CA HIS A 22 4.20 -4.37 10.00
C HIS A 22 4.46 -5.86 10.25
N GLU A 23 4.94 -6.23 11.44
CA GLU A 23 5.16 -7.63 11.80
C GLU A 23 3.85 -8.43 11.87
N LEU A 24 2.77 -7.83 12.41
CA LEU A 24 1.44 -8.43 12.39
C LEU A 24 0.94 -8.63 10.96
N TRP A 25 1.16 -7.65 10.07
CA TRP A 25 0.78 -7.77 8.67
C TRP A 25 1.56 -8.87 7.94
N LYS A 26 2.86 -9.05 8.22
CA LYS A 26 3.64 -10.18 7.68
C LYS A 26 3.05 -11.52 8.09
N GLN A 27 2.74 -11.71 9.37
CA GLN A 27 2.12 -12.94 9.87
C GLN A 27 0.78 -13.19 9.18
N TYR A 28 -0.08 -12.16 9.09
CA TYR A 28 -1.35 -12.23 8.37
C TYR A 28 -1.20 -12.71 6.92
N ILE A 29 -0.24 -12.17 6.16
CA ILE A 29 -0.04 -12.60 4.77
C ILE A 29 0.52 -14.03 4.70
N ARG A 30 1.44 -14.42 5.59
CA ARG A 30 1.93 -15.79 5.64
C ARG A 30 0.78 -16.78 5.84
N ASP A 31 -0.10 -16.49 6.79
CA ASP A 31 -1.27 -17.31 7.07
C ASP A 31 -2.24 -17.31 5.88
N LEU A 32 -2.52 -16.15 5.29
CA LEU A 32 -3.39 -16.02 4.12
C LEU A 32 -2.87 -16.83 2.93
N CYS A 33 -1.55 -16.84 2.72
CA CYS A 33 -0.91 -17.55 1.62
C CYS A 33 -0.68 -19.05 1.91
N ASN A 34 -0.98 -19.55 3.11
CA ASN A 34 -0.64 -20.90 3.61
C ASN A 34 0.88 -21.17 3.58
N GLY A 35 1.67 -20.15 3.89
CA GLY A 35 3.12 -20.13 3.73
C GLY A 35 3.54 -19.74 2.31
N LEU A 36 4.52 -18.84 2.21
CA LEU A 36 5.12 -18.44 0.95
C LEU A 36 6.26 -19.41 0.60
N LYS A 37 5.91 -20.63 0.16
CA LYS A 37 6.90 -21.60 -0.32
C LYS A 37 7.34 -21.25 -1.75
N PRO A 38 8.58 -21.57 -2.17
CA PRO A 38 9.06 -21.29 -3.53
C PRO A 38 8.18 -21.88 -4.63
N ASP A 39 7.50 -23.00 -4.33
CA ASP A 39 6.62 -23.72 -5.26
C ASP A 39 5.19 -23.13 -5.34
N THR A 40 4.91 -22.07 -4.58
CA THR A 40 3.58 -21.45 -4.57
C THR A 40 3.36 -20.68 -5.87
N GLN A 41 2.30 -21.02 -6.60
CA GLN A 41 1.97 -20.35 -7.87
C GLN A 41 1.81 -18.83 -7.66
N PRO A 42 2.60 -17.99 -8.36
CA PRO A 42 2.54 -16.54 -8.19
C PRO A 42 1.16 -15.94 -8.46
N GLN A 43 0.38 -16.56 -9.36
CA GLN A 43 -0.98 -16.13 -9.69
C GLN A 43 -1.95 -16.26 -8.50
N LEU A 44 -1.81 -17.30 -7.68
CA LEU A 44 -2.63 -17.49 -6.49
C LEU A 44 -2.30 -16.44 -5.42
N ILE A 45 -1.01 -16.14 -5.24
CA ILE A 45 -0.55 -15.10 -4.32
C ILE A 45 -1.10 -13.73 -4.76
N GLN A 46 -0.99 -13.40 -6.04
CA GLN A 46 -1.56 -12.16 -6.59
C GLN A 46 -3.07 -12.06 -6.36
N ALA A 47 -3.82 -13.13 -6.60
CA ALA A 47 -5.27 -13.15 -6.39
C ALA A 47 -5.66 -12.95 -4.92
N LYS A 48 -4.88 -13.52 -3.98
CA LYS A 48 -5.06 -13.31 -2.54
C LYS A 48 -4.72 -11.87 -2.14
N LEU A 49 -3.57 -11.35 -2.58
CA LEU A 49 -3.12 -9.98 -2.30
C LEU A 49 -4.09 -8.92 -2.84
N LEU A 50 -4.75 -9.18 -3.97
CA LEU A 50 -5.78 -8.30 -4.51
C LEU A 50 -6.96 -8.08 -3.57
N LYS A 51 -7.26 -9.03 -2.68
CA LYS A 51 -8.38 -8.95 -1.72
C LYS A 51 -7.92 -8.71 -0.29
N ALA A 52 -6.66 -8.98 0.00
CA ALA A 52 -6.04 -8.82 1.30
C ALA A 52 -6.09 -7.36 1.78
N ASP A 53 -6.04 -7.17 3.08
CA ASP A 53 -5.80 -5.87 3.66
C ASP A 53 -4.28 -5.52 3.59
N LEU A 54 -3.95 -4.27 3.26
CA LEU A 54 -2.57 -3.80 3.08
C LEU A 54 -2.13 -2.83 4.19
N HIS A 55 -2.95 -2.55 5.19
CA HIS A 55 -2.55 -1.74 6.33
C HIS A 55 -1.43 -2.46 7.10
N GLY A 56 -0.30 -1.78 7.31
CA GLY A 56 0.92 -2.37 7.84
C GLY A 56 1.91 -2.87 6.78
N ALA A 57 1.51 -2.94 5.50
CA ALA A 57 2.43 -3.28 4.41
C ALA A 57 3.50 -2.19 4.25
N ILE A 58 4.75 -2.59 3.99
CA ILE A 58 5.75 -1.67 3.46
C ILE A 58 5.50 -1.52 1.97
N VAL A 59 5.27 -0.28 1.55
CA VAL A 59 4.94 0.08 0.18
C VAL A 59 5.97 1.05 -0.34
N SER A 60 6.44 0.82 -1.57
CA SER A 60 7.36 1.73 -2.28
C SER A 60 6.78 2.16 -3.62
N VAL A 61 6.95 3.42 -4.01
CA VAL A 61 6.53 3.89 -5.34
C VAL A 61 7.65 3.60 -6.34
N THR A 62 7.42 2.72 -7.30
CA THR A 62 8.42 2.38 -8.32
C THR A 62 8.25 3.17 -9.61
N LYS A 63 7.01 3.48 -9.99
CA LYS A 63 6.70 4.33 -11.14
C LYS A 63 5.62 5.33 -10.76
N SER A 64 5.75 6.56 -11.24
CA SER A 64 4.70 7.57 -11.12
C SER A 64 4.84 8.58 -12.25
N LYS A 65 3.70 9.11 -12.73
CA LYS A 65 3.69 10.27 -13.62
C LYS A 65 4.35 11.51 -12.99
N CYS A 66 4.34 11.60 -11.65
CA CYS A 66 5.04 12.66 -10.92
C CYS A 66 6.36 12.12 -10.35
N PRO A 67 7.53 12.57 -10.84
CA PRO A 67 8.82 12.06 -10.39
C PRO A 67 9.06 12.21 -8.88
N SER A 68 8.47 13.22 -8.24
CA SER A 68 8.63 13.47 -6.80
C SER A 68 8.10 12.35 -5.90
N TYR A 69 7.21 11.49 -6.41
CA TYR A 69 6.71 10.33 -5.67
C TYR A 69 7.59 9.10 -5.83
N VAL A 70 8.38 8.99 -6.90
CA VAL A 70 9.18 7.80 -7.17
C VAL A 70 10.25 7.62 -6.08
N GLY A 71 10.42 6.38 -5.61
CA GLY A 71 11.35 6.04 -4.53
C GLY A 71 10.83 6.33 -3.12
N VAL A 72 9.63 6.90 -2.98
CA VAL A 72 9.03 7.07 -1.66
C VAL A 72 8.60 5.72 -1.09
N THR A 73 9.12 5.38 0.09
CA THR A 73 8.86 4.12 0.80
C THR A 73 8.38 4.36 2.23
N GLY A 74 7.45 3.52 2.71
CA GLY A 74 6.97 3.59 4.08
C GLY A 74 5.91 2.54 4.42
N ILE A 75 5.50 2.49 5.68
CA ILE A 75 4.44 1.60 6.17
C ILE A 75 3.09 2.23 5.84
N LEU A 76 2.18 1.48 5.20
CA LEU A 76 0.83 1.94 4.88
C LEU A 76 -0.03 1.99 6.14
N LEU A 77 -0.41 3.21 6.55
CA LEU A 77 -1.25 3.43 7.74
C LEU A 77 -2.73 3.57 7.40
N GLN A 78 -3.03 4.11 6.22
CA GLN A 78 -4.42 4.29 5.81
C GLN A 78 -4.58 4.13 4.30
N GLU A 79 -5.49 3.25 3.93
CA GLU A 79 -6.00 3.14 2.58
C GLU A 79 -7.35 3.86 2.46
N THR A 80 -7.46 4.74 1.47
CA THR A 80 -8.74 5.35 1.08
C THR A 80 -9.01 5.12 -0.40
N LYS A 81 -10.15 5.60 -0.91
CA LYS A 81 -10.56 5.40 -2.30
C LYS A 81 -9.47 5.83 -3.31
N HIS A 82 -8.78 6.95 -3.10
CA HIS A 82 -7.86 7.50 -4.10
C HIS A 82 -6.42 7.66 -3.63
N VAL A 83 -6.16 7.51 -2.33
CA VAL A 83 -4.83 7.75 -1.77
C VAL A 83 -4.42 6.66 -0.80
N PHE A 84 -3.11 6.45 -0.75
CA PHE A 84 -2.41 5.75 0.30
C PHE A 84 -1.73 6.75 1.23
N LYS A 85 -1.91 6.61 2.55
CA LYS A 85 -1.15 7.37 3.54
C LYS A 85 -0.12 6.47 4.17
N ILE A 86 1.15 6.83 4.05
CA ILE A 86 2.27 6.05 4.54
C ILE A 86 3.08 6.86 5.55
N ILE A 87 3.69 6.20 6.52
CA ILE A 87 4.72 6.77 7.39
C ILE A 87 6.11 6.37 6.88
N THR A 88 6.97 7.33 6.62
CA THR A 88 8.35 7.10 6.17
C THR A 88 9.31 6.96 7.34
N LYS A 89 10.54 6.47 7.08
CA LYS A 89 11.58 6.31 8.11
C LYS A 89 12.01 7.64 8.75
N GLU A 90 11.76 8.76 8.08
CA GLU A 90 12.04 10.12 8.59
C GLU A 90 10.90 10.66 9.49
N ASP A 91 10.02 9.78 10.00
CA ASP A 91 8.86 10.13 10.83
C ASP A 91 7.88 11.11 10.15
N ARG A 92 7.80 11.05 8.81
CA ARG A 92 6.91 11.91 8.02
C ARG A 92 5.76 11.12 7.42
N LEU A 93 4.54 11.60 7.67
CA LEU A 93 3.35 11.08 7.01
C LEU A 93 3.27 11.65 5.58
N LYS A 94 3.27 10.78 4.58
CA LYS A 94 3.07 11.14 3.17
C LYS A 94 1.74 10.61 2.65
N VAL A 95 1.06 11.42 1.85
CA VAL A 95 -0.18 11.06 1.19
C VAL A 95 0.11 10.92 -0.31
N ILE A 96 -0.02 9.72 -0.83
CA ILE A 96 0.36 9.38 -2.21
C ILE A 96 -0.91 9.04 -2.99
N PRO A 97 -1.16 9.69 -4.15
CA PRO A 97 -2.28 9.34 -5.01
C PRO A 97 -2.06 7.96 -5.64
N LYS A 98 -3.12 7.16 -5.70
CA LYS A 98 -3.09 5.86 -6.39
C LYS A 98 -3.10 6.00 -7.91
N LEU A 99 -3.69 7.07 -8.43
CA LEU A 99 -3.75 7.32 -9.86
C LEU A 99 -2.33 7.49 -10.44
N ASN A 100 -2.09 6.86 -11.60
CA ASN A 100 -0.82 6.94 -12.35
C ASN A 100 0.42 6.62 -11.50
N CYS A 101 0.28 5.71 -10.53
CA CYS A 101 1.38 5.22 -9.71
C CYS A 101 1.40 3.68 -9.73
N VAL A 102 2.61 3.12 -9.74
CA VAL A 102 2.87 1.71 -9.46
C VAL A 102 3.57 1.63 -8.13
N PHE A 103 3.05 0.77 -7.27
CA PHE A 103 3.60 0.49 -5.97
C PHE A 103 4.20 -0.90 -5.97
N THR A 104 5.26 -1.11 -5.21
CA THR A 104 5.74 -2.44 -4.84
C THR A 104 5.48 -2.72 -3.38
N VAL A 105 5.18 -3.98 -3.12
CA VAL A 105 5.05 -4.54 -1.78
C VAL A 105 5.94 -5.76 -1.71
N GLU A 106 6.78 -5.82 -0.69
CA GLU A 106 7.74 -6.91 -0.47
C GLU A 106 7.31 -7.76 0.73
N ILE A 107 7.28 -9.09 0.54
CA ILE A 107 6.87 -10.05 1.55
C ILE A 107 7.71 -11.32 1.40
N ASP A 108 8.54 -11.65 2.40
CA ASP A 108 9.37 -12.85 2.44
C ASP A 108 10.12 -13.15 1.12
N GLY A 109 10.72 -12.13 0.50
CA GLY A 109 11.46 -12.24 -0.76
C GLY A 109 10.62 -12.17 -2.03
N PHE A 110 9.29 -12.15 -1.93
CA PHE A 110 8.39 -11.91 -3.06
C PHE A 110 8.12 -10.42 -3.22
N ILE A 111 8.32 -9.91 -4.44
CA ILE A 111 7.98 -8.54 -4.81
C ILE A 111 6.71 -8.57 -5.65
N SER A 112 5.65 -7.94 -5.15
CA SER A 112 4.38 -7.79 -5.86
C SER A 112 4.18 -6.35 -6.32
N TYR A 113 3.80 -6.18 -7.59
CA TYR A 113 3.51 -4.88 -8.18
C TYR A 113 2.01 -4.58 -8.13
N ILE A 114 1.66 -3.40 -7.61
CA ILE A 114 0.29 -2.91 -7.48
C ILE A 114 0.12 -1.69 -8.37
N TYR A 115 -0.70 -1.83 -9.41
CA TYR A 115 -1.11 -0.69 -10.24
C TYR A 115 -2.20 0.10 -9.52
N GLY A 116 -1.85 1.28 -9.01
CA GLY A 116 -2.76 2.07 -8.17
C GLY A 116 -4.05 2.49 -8.89
N SER A 117 -4.04 2.62 -10.22
CA SER A 117 -5.22 2.87 -11.04
C SER A 117 -6.31 1.79 -10.87
N LYS A 118 -5.93 0.54 -10.57
CA LYS A 118 -6.86 -0.57 -10.30
C LYS A 118 -7.26 -0.67 -8.83
N PHE A 119 -6.56 0.03 -7.95
CA PHE A 119 -6.78 0.04 -6.49
C PHE A 119 -7.61 1.23 -6.01
N GLN A 120 -8.38 1.90 -6.88
CA GLN A 120 -9.14 3.10 -6.54
C GLN A 120 -10.44 2.85 -5.73
N LEU A 121 -10.47 1.81 -4.91
CA LEU A 121 -11.56 1.47 -4.00
C LEU A 121 -11.04 1.49 -2.57
N ARG A 122 -11.95 1.58 -1.59
CA ARG A 122 -11.59 1.35 -0.19
C ARG A 122 -11.22 -0.12 0.02
N SER A 123 -10.42 -0.44 1.05
CA SER A 123 -10.03 -1.82 1.37
C SER A 123 -11.26 -2.74 1.48
N SER A 124 -12.29 -2.30 2.20
CA SER A 124 -13.54 -3.06 2.37
C SER A 124 -14.30 -3.33 1.06
N GLU A 125 -14.34 -2.35 0.16
CA GLU A 125 -14.98 -2.47 -1.15
C GLU A 125 -14.17 -3.38 -2.08
N ARG A 126 -12.84 -3.37 -1.94
CA ARG A 126 -11.92 -4.19 -2.73
C ARG A 126 -12.12 -5.67 -2.42
N SER A 127 -12.18 -6.04 -1.14
CA SER A 127 -12.33 -7.45 -0.73
C SER A 127 -13.63 -8.08 -1.22
N ALA A 128 -14.71 -7.30 -1.31
CA ALA A 128 -16.02 -7.77 -1.76
C ALA A 128 -16.20 -7.84 -3.29
N LYS A 129 -15.37 -7.11 -4.06
CA LYS A 129 -15.59 -6.94 -5.50
C LYS A 129 -14.85 -8.01 -6.30
N LYS A 130 -15.54 -8.62 -7.28
CA LYS A 130 -14.91 -9.41 -8.33
C LYS A 130 -14.12 -8.47 -9.26
N PHE A 131 -12.80 -8.55 -9.22
CA PHE A 131 -11.94 -7.81 -10.15
C PHE A 131 -12.23 -8.28 -11.58
N LYS A 132 -12.53 -7.32 -12.47
CA LYS A 132 -12.67 -7.57 -13.91
C LYS A 132 -11.42 -7.07 -14.61
N ALA A 133 -10.92 -7.83 -15.58
CA ALA A 133 -9.90 -7.34 -16.48
C ALA A 133 -10.44 -6.09 -17.20
N LYS A 134 -9.76 -4.96 -17.03
CA LYS A 134 -10.03 -3.70 -17.72
C LYS A 134 -8.70 -3.20 -18.24
N GLY A 135 -8.66 -2.71 -19.48
CA GLY A 135 -7.61 -1.99 -20.23
C GLY A 135 -6.17 -1.95 -19.68
N THR A 136 -5.20 -2.00 -20.60
CA THR A 136 -3.77 -1.80 -20.31
C THR A 136 -3.54 -0.51 -19.53
N VAL A 137 -2.56 -0.53 -18.63
CA VAL A 137 -2.19 0.64 -17.82
C VAL A 137 -1.00 1.32 -18.50
N ASP A 138 -1.25 2.45 -19.16
CA ASP A 138 -0.18 3.32 -19.64
C ASP A 138 0.36 4.15 -18.46
N LEU A 139 1.68 4.18 -18.32
CA LEU A 139 2.41 4.87 -17.25
C LEU A 139 3.39 5.88 -17.84
#